data_AF-A0A9N7H061-F1
#
_entry.id   AF-A0A9N7H061-F1
#
_cell.length_a   1.000
_cell.length_b   1.000
_cell.length_c   1.000
_cell.angle_alpha   90.00
_cell.angle_beta   90.00
_cell.angle_gamma   90.00
#
_symmetry.space_group_name_H-M   'P 1'
#
loop_
_entity.id
_entity.type
_entity.pdbx_description
1 polymer ?
#
loop_
_entity_poly.entity_id
_entity_poly.type
_entity_poly.pdbx_seq_one_letter_code
_entity_poly.pdbx_strand_id
1 'polypeptide(L)'
;MAVTANTQAHEAVDPNVMMVAFLREYGLLGARERARHHVGRCVEAGLADDAAFWMRISNHLENVASSDYGPGSLCSPSGLISPTDGRPGSCA
;
A
#
# COMPACT_ATOMS: atom_id res chain seq x y z
N MET A 1 12.48 40.30 -28.03
CA MET A 1 11.64 39.69 -26.98
C MET A 1 12.29 38.38 -26.59
N ALA A 2 12.85 38.29 -25.38
CA ALA A 2 13.43 37.05 -24.88
C ALA A 2 12.32 36.29 -24.12
N VAL A 3 11.75 35.27 -24.75
CA VAL A 3 10.90 34.31 -24.06
C VAL A 3 11.86 33.42 -23.28
N THR A 4 12.11 33.76 -22.02
CA THR A 4 12.73 32.81 -21.10
C THR A 4 11.75 31.66 -20.96
N ALA A 5 12.02 30.58 -21.68
CA ALA A 5 11.42 29.29 -21.41
C ALA A 5 11.77 28.98 -19.95
N ASN A 6 10.85 29.31 -19.05
CA ASN A 6 10.88 28.83 -17.69
C ASN A 6 10.52 27.35 -17.79
N THR A 7 11.47 26.56 -18.30
CA THR A 7 11.51 25.13 -18.12
C THR A 7 11.77 24.94 -16.63
N GLN A 8 10.75 25.22 -15.81
CA GLN A 8 10.58 24.44 -14.59
C GLN A 8 10.60 23.02 -15.12
N ALA A 9 11.72 22.34 -14.87
CA ALA A 9 11.76 20.90 -14.90
C ALA A 9 10.43 20.47 -14.27
N HIS A 10 9.61 19.78 -15.06
CA HIS A 10 8.50 19.01 -14.53
C HIS A 10 9.15 18.18 -13.43
N GLU A 11 9.10 18.67 -12.19
CA GLU A 11 9.78 18.04 -11.07
C GLU A 11 9.14 16.68 -11.01
N ALA A 12 9.87 15.68 -11.53
CA ALA A 12 9.35 14.35 -11.66
C ALA A 12 9.05 13.93 -10.23
N VAL A 13 7.76 13.98 -9.88
CA VAL A 13 7.29 13.69 -8.54
C VAL A 13 7.86 12.32 -8.20
N ASP A 14 8.70 12.25 -7.17
CA ASP A 14 9.30 10.98 -6.81
C ASP A 14 8.19 10.01 -6.37
N PRO A 15 8.12 8.79 -6.94
CA PRO A 15 7.08 7.83 -6.61
C PRO A 15 7.01 7.51 -5.11
N ASN A 16 8.14 7.55 -4.39
CA ASN A 16 8.18 7.28 -2.96
C ASN A 16 7.62 8.47 -2.17
N VAL A 17 7.93 9.70 -2.57
CA VAL A 17 7.35 10.91 -1.95
C VAL A 17 5.83 10.90 -2.10
N MET A 18 5.31 10.59 -3.30
CA MET A 18 3.88 10.47 -3.55
C MET A 18 3.24 9.33 -2.74
N MET A 19 3.91 8.17 -2.68
CA MET A 19 3.44 7.04 -1.88
C MET A 19 3.35 7.38 -0.39
N VAL A 20 4.36 8.04 0.18
CA VAL A 20 4.36 8.44 1.59
C VAL A 20 3.25 9.43 1.88
N ALA A 21 2.99 10.39 0.97
CA ALA A 21 1.86 11.31 1.08
C ALA A 21 0.52 10.55 1.09
N PHE A 22 0.34 9.61 0.17
CA PHE A 22 -0.87 8.78 0.08
C PHE A 22 -1.09 7.93 1.33
N LEU A 23 -0.03 7.32 1.86
CA LEU A 23 -0.10 6.53 3.09
C LEU A 23 -0.49 7.39 4.30
N ARG A 24 0.06 8.61 4.39
CA ARG A 24 -0.28 9.56 5.47
C ARG A 24 -1.73 10.04 5.39
N GLU A 25 -2.23 10.27 4.19
CA GLU A 25 -3.56 10.84 3.98
C GLU A 25 -4.69 9.81 4.03
N TYR A 26 -4.48 8.63 3.45
CA TYR A 26 -5.54 7.63 3.23
C TYR A 26 -5.31 6.30 3.95
N GLY A 27 -4.14 6.10 4.56
CA GLY A 27 -3.71 4.79 5.07
C GLY A 27 -3.46 3.78 3.95
N LEU A 28 -2.97 2.58 4.29
CA LEU A 28 -2.52 1.59 3.31
C LEU A 28 -3.62 1.11 2.35
N LEU A 29 -4.80 0.79 2.87
CA LEU A 29 -5.92 0.32 2.05
C LEU A 29 -6.46 1.43 1.12
N GLY A 30 -6.65 2.63 1.65
CA GLY A 30 -7.14 3.78 0.88
C GLY A 30 -6.13 4.25 -0.18
N ALA A 31 -4.84 4.25 0.16
CA ALA A 31 -3.76 4.55 -0.77
C ALA A 31 -3.74 3.55 -1.95
N ARG A 32 -3.93 2.26 -1.68
CA ARG A 32 -4.01 1.20 -2.70
C ARG A 32 -5.16 1.44 -3.66
N GLU A 33 -6.35 1.70 -3.12
CA GLU A 33 -7.55 1.90 -3.93
C GLU A 33 -7.42 3.15 -4.81
N ARG A 34 -6.97 4.27 -4.23
CA ARG A 34 -6.69 5.50 -4.97
C ARG A 34 -5.64 5.29 -6.06
N ALA A 35 -4.53 4.61 -5.77
CA ALA A 35 -3.49 4.36 -6.77
C ALA A 35 -4.03 3.55 -7.96
N ARG A 36 -4.79 2.48 -7.74
CA ARG A 36 -5.43 1.70 -8.81
C ARG A 36 -6.45 2.53 -9.60
N HIS A 37 -7.22 3.38 -8.92
CA HIS A 37 -8.14 4.29 -9.58
C HIS A 37 -7.39 5.27 -10.50
N HIS A 38 -6.26 5.84 -10.06
CA HIS A 38 -5.43 6.70 -10.90
C HIS A 38 -4.85 5.96 -12.11
N VAL A 39 -4.40 4.71 -11.96
CA VAL A 39 -3.98 3.88 -13.11
C VAL A 39 -5.10 3.78 -14.15
N GLY A 40 -6.32 3.44 -13.72
CA GLY A 40 -7.47 3.33 -14.61
C GLY A 40 -7.73 4.63 -15.37
N ARG A 41 -7.75 5.76 -14.66
CA ARG A 41 -7.97 7.10 -15.26
C ARG A 41 -6.88 7.49 -16.25
N CYS A 42 -5.62 7.17 -15.96
CA CYS A 42 -4.50 7.45 -16.87
C CYS A 42 -4.58 6.58 -18.13
N VAL A 43 -4.96 5.31 -18.00
CA VAL A 43 -5.16 4.41 -19.15
C VAL A 43 -6.32 4.90 -20.03
N GLU A 44 -7.45 5.29 -19.43
CA GLU A 44 -8.60 5.86 -20.16
C GLU A 44 -8.23 7.14 -20.92
N ALA A 45 -7.32 7.95 -20.36
CA ALA A 45 -6.84 9.18 -20.97
C ALA A 45 -5.69 8.98 -21.97
N GLY A 46 -5.18 7.75 -22.15
CA GLY A 46 -4.04 7.46 -23.01
C GLY A 46 -2.69 7.98 -22.48
N LEU A 47 -2.59 8.27 -21.18
CA LEU A 47 -1.38 8.77 -20.52
C LEU A 47 -0.52 7.60 -20.02
N ALA A 48 0.27 7.02 -20.92
CA ALA A 48 1.04 5.81 -20.63
C ALA A 48 2.10 6.00 -19.53
N ASP A 49 2.82 7.13 -19.54
CA ASP A 49 3.86 7.42 -18.54
C ASP A 49 3.27 7.61 -17.13
N ASP A 50 2.16 8.34 -17.03
CA ASP A 50 1.44 8.53 -15.78
C ASP A 50 0.81 7.22 -15.28
N ALA A 51 0.25 6.41 -16.19
CA ALA A 51 -0.27 5.10 -15.83
C ALA A 51 0.84 4.19 -15.28
N ALA A 52 2.02 4.19 -15.91
CA ALA A 52 3.18 3.44 -15.43
C ALA A 52 3.68 3.96 -14.08
N PHE A 53 3.66 5.27 -13.85
CA PHE A 53 3.98 5.89 -12.57
C PHE A 53 3.04 5.40 -11.46
N TRP A 54 1.72 5.52 -11.66
CA TRP A 54 0.72 5.07 -10.67
C TRP A 54 0.74 3.56 -10.47
N MET A 55 1.08 2.79 -11.51
CA MET A 55 1.22 1.34 -11.40
C MET A 55 2.41 0.94 -10.54
N ARG A 56 3.54 1.66 -10.62
CA ARG A 56 4.69 1.47 -9.70
C ARG A 56 4.32 1.75 -8.26
N ILE A 57 3.58 2.84 -8.00
CA ILE A 57 3.09 3.17 -6.65
C ILE A 57 2.17 2.08 -6.14
N SER A 58 1.19 1.65 -6.95
CA SER A 58 0.28 0.56 -6.59
C SER A 58 1.03 -0.71 -6.22
N ASN A 59 1.99 -1.14 -7.05
CA ASN A 59 2.78 -2.34 -6.80
C ASN A 59 3.61 -2.23 -5.51
N HIS A 60 4.17 -1.06 -5.21
CA HIS A 60 4.91 -0.86 -3.97
C HIS A 60 3.99 -0.97 -2.75
N LEU A 61 2.78 -0.39 -2.81
CA LEU A 61 1.80 -0.50 -1.73
C LEU A 61 1.31 -1.95 -1.51
N GLU A 62 1.15 -2.74 -2.58
CA GLU A 62 0.83 -4.17 -2.49
C GLU A 62 1.97 -4.96 -1.80
N ASN A 63 3.23 -4.62 -2.10
CA ASN A 63 4.39 -5.23 -1.42
C ASN A 63 4.48 -4.83 0.05
N VAL A 64 4.18 -3.58 0.41
CA VAL A 64 4.11 -3.16 1.83
C VAL A 64 3.01 -3.93 2.57
N ALA A 65 1.82 -4.06 1.97
CA ALA A 65 0.74 -4.87 2.54
C ALA A 65 1.08 -6.35 2.68
N SER A 66 1.88 -6.88 1.76
CA SER A 66 2.35 -8.27 1.79
C SER A 66 3.51 -8.46 2.78
N SER A 67 4.30 -7.41 3.06
CA SER A 67 5.39 -7.45 4.04
C SER A 67 4.90 -7.35 5.49
N ASP A 68 3.71 -6.82 5.73
CA ASP A 68 2.96 -7.02 6.98
C ASP A 68 2.55 -8.49 7.18
N TYR A 69 2.78 -9.34 6.18
CA TYR A 69 2.73 -10.81 6.23
C TYR A 69 4.15 -11.41 6.18
N GLY A 70 5.00 -11.07 7.16
CA GLY A 70 6.30 -11.72 7.46
C GLY A 70 6.31 -12.27 8.90
N PRO A 71 6.94 -13.43 9.17
CA PRO A 71 6.45 -14.47 10.07
C PRO A 71 6.50 -14.09 11.55
N GLY A 72 5.33 -13.89 12.16
CA GLY A 72 5.22 -13.73 13.60
C GLY A 72 3.81 -13.97 14.09
N SER A 73 3.53 -15.21 14.53
CA SER A 73 2.35 -15.60 15.32
C SER A 73 1.03 -15.55 14.52
N LEU A 74 0.68 -16.59 13.76
CA LEU A 74 0.01 -17.76 14.35
C LEU A 74 -0.66 -17.47 15.70
N CYS A 75 -1.58 -16.51 15.72
CA CYS A 75 -2.83 -16.68 16.47
C CYS A 75 -3.57 -17.88 15.84
N SER A 76 -3.08 -19.07 16.15
CA SER A 76 -3.80 -20.32 16.12
C SER A 76 -3.39 -21.03 17.40
N PRO A 77 -4.36 -21.29 18.27
CA PRO A 77 -5.22 -22.40 17.96
C PRO A 77 -6.61 -21.91 17.58
N SER A 78 -6.98 -22.19 16.33
CA SER A 78 -8.36 -22.58 16.05
C SER A 78 -8.80 -23.60 17.09
N GLY A 79 -9.99 -23.41 17.64
CA GLY A 79 -10.50 -24.21 18.73
C GLY A 79 -10.33 -25.72 18.50
N LEU A 80 -9.79 -26.38 19.51
CA LEU A 80 -10.14 -27.76 19.79
C LEU A 80 -10.92 -27.75 21.12
N ILE A 81 -12.20 -27.41 21.03
CA ILE A 81 -13.18 -27.89 22.01
C ILE A 81 -13.25 -29.41 21.84
N SER A 82 -12.39 -30.12 22.58
CA SER A 82 -12.62 -31.50 22.97
C SER A 82 -12.89 -31.48 24.48
N PRO A 83 -14.03 -32.01 24.95
CA PRO A 83 -14.32 -32.04 26.38
C PRO A 83 -13.44 -33.12 26.99
N THR A 84 -12.31 -32.74 27.57
CA THR A 84 -11.58 -33.64 28.46
C THR A 84 -11.59 -33.03 29.85
N ASP A 85 -12.55 -33.56 30.61
CA ASP A 85 -12.57 -33.71 32.05
C ASP A 85 -11.16 -33.70 32.69
N GLY A 86 -10.96 -32.88 33.73
CA GLY A 86 -9.87 -33.09 34.69
C GLY A 86 -8.97 -31.90 35.02
N ARG A 87 -9.42 -31.10 35.99
CA ARG A 87 -8.63 -30.55 37.14
C ARG A 87 -7.91 -29.19 36.97
N PRO A 88 -8.16 -28.22 37.89
CA PRO A 88 -7.44 -26.95 37.94
C PRO A 88 -6.16 -27.06 38.80
N GLY A 89 -5.03 -26.52 38.30
CA GLY A 89 -3.84 -26.18 39.09
C GLY A 89 -3.67 -24.67 39.06
N SER A 90 -3.98 -23.96 40.14
CA SER A 90 -3.08 -23.63 41.26
C SER A 90 -2.03 -22.58 40.86
N CYS A 91 -2.35 -21.33 41.17
CA CYS A 91 -1.46 -20.19 41.23
C CYS A 91 -0.48 -20.36 42.41
N ALA A 92 0.80 -20.07 42.20
CA ALA A 92 1.78 -19.76 43.23
C ALA A 92 2.65 -18.61 42.73
#